data_AF-A0A2D4PDW7-F1
#
_entry.id   AF-A0A2D4PDW7-F1
#
_cell.length_a   1.000
_cell.length_b   1.000
_cell.length_c   1.000
_cell.angle_alpha   90.00
_cell.angle_beta   90.00
_cell.angle_gamma   90.00
#
_symmetry.space_group_name_H-M   'P 1'
#
loop_
_entity.id
_entity.type
_entity.pdbx_description
1 polymer ?
#
loop_
_entity_poly.entity_id
_entity_poly.type
_entity_poly.pdbx_seq_one_letter_code
_entity_poly.pdbx_strand_id
1 'polypeptide(L)'
;ILPNFCPRPSHGLEYQWHRLDVRRALRTYLHRTAPFRTSQPTIQGKKVSPSTIGRWLKATIAKAYKAQSLPVPKGIMAHSTRSMAISAAWAMQAPVADIY
;
A
#
# COMPACT_ATOMS: atom_id res chain seq x y z
N ILE A 1 17.00 -1.10 -7.33
CA ILE A 1 16.30 -2.31 -6.83
C ILE A 1 15.60 -1.91 -5.54
N LEU A 2 14.30 -2.18 -5.36
CA LEU A 2 13.62 -1.86 -4.09
C LEU A 2 14.27 -2.68 -2.95
N PRO A 3 14.49 -2.13 -1.74
CA PRO A 3 14.91 -2.90 -0.57
C PRO A 3 13.75 -3.76 -0.03
N ASN A 4 14.07 -4.87 0.66
CA ASN A 4 13.08 -5.63 1.42
C ASN A 4 12.83 -4.91 2.76
N PHE A 5 11.58 -4.87 3.22
CA PHE A 5 11.22 -4.27 4.50
C PHE A 5 11.19 -5.34 5.59
N CYS A 6 11.98 -5.17 6.64
CA CYS A 6 12.21 -6.16 7.70
C CYS A 6 12.53 -7.56 7.14
N PRO A 7 13.65 -7.75 6.39
CA PRO A 7 13.95 -9.01 5.70
C PRO A 7 14.22 -10.20 6.63
N ARG A 8 14.59 -9.92 7.89
CA ARG A 8 14.86 -10.90 8.94
C ARG A 8 14.19 -10.40 10.22
N PRO A 9 12.86 -10.52 10.33
CA PRO A 9 12.15 -10.05 11.51
C PRO A 9 12.59 -10.87 12.73
N SER A 10 12.85 -10.18 13.83
CA SER A 10 13.39 -10.73 15.08
C SER A 10 12.44 -10.56 16.26
N HIS A 11 11.50 -9.61 16.17
CA HIS A 11 10.48 -9.38 17.21
C HIS A 11 9.10 -9.11 16.60
N GLY A 12 8.04 -9.18 17.44
CA GLY A 12 6.65 -9.22 16.98
C GLY A 12 6.23 -8.10 16.03
N LEU A 13 6.71 -6.87 16.27
CA LEU A 13 6.43 -5.72 15.42
C LEU A 13 7.11 -5.82 14.04
N GLU A 14 8.36 -6.29 13.98
CA GLU A 14 9.04 -6.55 12.72
C GLU A 14 8.34 -7.63 11.89
N TYR A 15 7.75 -8.65 12.53
CA TYR A 15 6.92 -9.62 11.82
C TYR A 15 5.66 -8.99 11.22
N GLN A 16 5.03 -8.04 11.92
CA GLN A 16 3.89 -7.30 11.38
C GLN A 16 4.32 -6.40 10.21
N TRP A 17 5.42 -5.67 10.36
CA TRP A 17 5.98 -4.79 9.33
C TRP A 17 6.47 -5.54 8.10
N HIS A 18 7.05 -6.73 8.26
CA HIS A 18 7.43 -7.59 7.15
C HIS A 18 6.24 -7.96 6.24
N ARG A 19 5.01 -8.00 6.79
CA ARG A 19 3.79 -8.22 5.99
C ARG A 19 3.40 -7.00 5.14
N LEU A 20 3.95 -5.82 5.45
CA LEU A 20 3.76 -4.57 4.71
C LEU A 20 4.82 -4.37 3.61
N ASP A 21 5.73 -5.33 3.39
CA ASP A 21 6.77 -5.26 2.37
C ASP A 21 6.19 -5.10 0.95
N VAL A 22 6.53 -3.97 0.31
CA VAL A 22 6.08 -3.60 -1.05
C VAL A 22 6.57 -4.59 -2.11
N ARG A 23 7.80 -5.12 -1.99
CA ARG A 23 8.32 -6.12 -2.93
C ARG A 23 7.53 -7.41 -2.83
N ARG A 24 7.18 -7.83 -1.62
CA ARG A 24 6.34 -9.01 -1.40
C ARG A 24 4.94 -8.81 -1.97
N ALA A 25 4.34 -7.64 -1.75
CA ALA A 25 3.05 -7.27 -2.32
C ALA A 25 3.10 -7.29 -3.85
N LEU A 26 4.13 -6.68 -4.45
CA LEU A 26 4.32 -6.64 -5.90
C LEU A 26 4.54 -8.04 -6.47
N ARG A 27 5.39 -8.87 -5.86
CA ARG A 27 5.62 -10.25 -6.30
C ARG A 27 4.33 -11.06 -6.29
N THR A 28 3.52 -10.91 -5.23
CA THR A 28 2.21 -11.55 -5.12
C THR A 28 1.27 -11.09 -6.21
N TYR A 29 1.20 -9.77 -6.46
CA TYR A 29 0.40 -9.19 -7.53
C TYR A 29 0.81 -9.75 -8.90
N LEU A 30 2.11 -9.75 -9.22
CA LEU A 30 2.63 -10.28 -10.47
C LEU A 30 2.29 -11.75 -10.67
N HIS A 31 2.49 -12.57 -9.63
CA HIS A 31 2.15 -13.99 -9.66
C HIS A 31 0.65 -14.23 -9.88
N ARG A 32 -0.21 -13.50 -9.15
CA ARG A 32 -1.68 -13.66 -9.24
C ARG A 32 -2.26 -13.15 -10.55
N THR A 33 -1.63 -12.13 -11.14
CA THR A 33 -2.09 -11.54 -12.39
C THR A 33 -1.47 -12.19 -13.63
N ALA A 34 -0.44 -13.02 -13.47
CA ALA A 34 0.27 -13.66 -14.59
C ALA A 34 -0.65 -14.32 -15.65
N PRO A 35 -1.74 -15.02 -15.31
CA PRO A 35 -2.60 -15.67 -16.31
C PRO A 35 -3.33 -14.71 -17.27
N PHE A 36 -3.56 -13.46 -16.86
CA PHE A 36 -4.36 -12.48 -17.62
C PHE A 36 -3.65 -11.13 -17.79
N ARG A 37 -2.36 -11.07 -17.43
CA ARG A 37 -1.51 -9.90 -17.67
C ARG A 37 -0.96 -10.00 -19.09
N THR A 38 -1.79 -9.64 -20.06
CA THR A 38 -1.46 -9.63 -21.48
C THR A 38 -0.95 -8.24 -21.90
N SER A 39 -0.01 -8.22 -22.84
CA SER A 39 0.43 -7.02 -23.58
C SER A 39 -0.53 -6.67 -24.73
N GLN A 40 -1.57 -7.49 -24.95
CA GLN A 40 -2.59 -7.35 -25.98
C GLN A 40 -3.95 -6.99 -25.36
N PRO A 41 -4.85 -6.30 -26.09
CA PRO A 41 -6.05 -5.70 -25.53
C PRO A 41 -7.18 -6.71 -25.32
N THR A 42 -7.04 -7.58 -24.32
CA THR A 42 -8.17 -8.32 -23.75
C THR A 42 -8.98 -7.40 -22.81
N ILE A 43 -10.25 -7.72 -22.56
CA ILE A 43 -11.11 -6.97 -21.62
C ILE A 43 -10.52 -7.01 -20.19
N GLN A 44 -9.82 -8.11 -19.86
CA GLN A 44 -9.03 -8.28 -18.64
C GLN A 44 -7.57 -7.90 -18.91
N GLY A 45 -6.94 -7.15 -18.00
CA GLY A 45 -5.52 -6.76 -18.09
C GLY A 45 -5.24 -5.31 -18.50
N LYS A 46 -6.28 -4.50 -18.80
CA LYS A 46 -6.11 -3.07 -19.09
C LYS A 46 -5.67 -2.27 -17.85
N LYS A 47 -4.89 -1.21 -18.10
CA LYS A 47 -4.49 -0.26 -17.06
C LYS A 47 -5.74 0.33 -16.40
N VAL A 48 -5.82 0.22 -15.08
CA VAL A 48 -6.89 0.80 -14.28
C VAL A 48 -6.73 2.32 -14.24
N SER A 49 -7.85 3.06 -14.29
CA SER A 49 -7.82 4.53 -14.22
C SER A 49 -7.34 5.01 -12.83
N PRO A 50 -6.67 6.17 -12.74
CA PRO A 50 -6.30 6.76 -11.45
C PRO A 50 -7.49 6.97 -10.51
N SER A 51 -8.65 7.32 -11.05
CA SER A 51 -9.90 7.48 -10.30
C SER A 51 -10.39 6.19 -9.65
N THR A 52 -10.26 5.06 -10.36
CA THR A 52 -10.63 3.74 -9.84
C THR A 52 -9.67 3.31 -8.74
N ILE A 53 -8.36 3.50 -8.94
CA ILE A 53 -7.35 3.25 -7.90
C ILE A 53 -7.66 4.08 -6.66
N GLY A 54 -7.96 5.38 -6.83
CA GLY A 54 -8.32 6.25 -5.72
C GLY A 54 -9.58 5.80 -4.98
N ARG A 55 -10.58 5.26 -5.69
CA ARG A 55 -11.77 4.67 -5.07
C ARG A 55 -11.43 3.43 -4.24
N TRP A 56 -10.61 2.52 -4.78
CA TRP A 56 -10.17 1.31 -4.08
C TRP A 56 -9.33 1.62 -2.85
N LEU A 57 -8.47 2.65 -2.90
CA LEU A 57 -7.70 3.10 -1.74
C LEU A 57 -8.63 3.58 -0.61
N LYS A 58 -9.58 4.47 -0.92
CA LYS A 58 -10.57 4.95 0.06
C LYS A 58 -11.38 3.81 0.68
N ALA A 59 -11.84 2.87 -0.15
CA ALA A 59 -12.60 1.71 0.31
C ALA A 59 -11.75 0.79 1.21
N THR A 60 -10.49 0.57 0.87
CA THR A 60 -9.55 -0.24 1.65
C THR A 60 -9.30 0.39 3.02
N ILE A 61 -9.04 1.71 3.08
CA ILE A 61 -8.87 2.43 4.36
C ILE A 61 -10.13 2.30 5.21
N ALA A 62 -11.30 2.60 4.65
CA ALA A 62 -12.57 2.46 5.37
C ALA A 62 -12.80 1.04 5.90
N LYS A 63 -12.46 0.02 5.09
CA LYS A 63 -12.57 -1.40 5.50
C LYS A 63 -11.62 -1.74 6.64
N ALA A 64 -10.39 -1.21 6.63
CA ALA A 64 -9.42 -1.44 7.70
C ALA A 64 -9.89 -0.87 9.05
N TYR A 65 -10.43 0.36 9.06
CA TYR A 65 -11.01 0.96 10.28
C TYR A 65 -12.19 0.14 10.80
N LYS A 66 -13.12 -0.24 9.93
CA LYS A 66 -14.28 -1.06 10.30
C LYS A 66 -13.87 -2.42 10.87
N ALA A 67 -12.84 -3.06 10.31
CA ALA A 67 -12.34 -4.35 10.81
C ALA A 67 -11.72 -4.25 12.21
N GLN A 68 -11.31 -3.05 12.63
CA GLN A 68 -10.82 -2.76 13.97
C GLN A 68 -11.90 -2.14 14.88
N SER A 69 -13.16 -2.14 14.44
CA SER A 69 -14.28 -1.50 15.15
C SER A 69 -14.06 -0.01 15.46
N LEU A 70 -13.29 0.68 14.60
CA LEU A 70 -12.99 2.11 14.71
C LEU A 70 -13.88 2.94 13.78
N PRO A 71 -14.23 4.18 14.15
CA PRO A 71 -14.96 5.09 13.27
C PRO A 71 -14.13 5.44 12.04
N VAL A 72 -14.75 5.41 10.85
CA VAL A 72 -14.08 5.76 9.60
C VAL A 72 -13.87 7.28 9.54
N PRO A 73 -12.65 7.78 9.29
CA PRO A 73 -12.41 9.21 9.14
C PRO A 73 -13.27 9.85 8.04
N LYS A 74 -13.76 11.06 8.28
CA LYS A 74 -14.44 11.85 7.25
C LYS A 74 -13.42 12.37 6.25
N GLY A 75 -13.79 12.44 4.97
CA GLY A 75 -12.95 13.09 3.95
C GLY A 75 -11.71 12.31 3.50
N ILE A 76 -11.68 10.98 3.63
CA ILE A 76 -10.55 10.17 3.13
C ILE A 76 -10.35 10.43 1.63
N MET A 77 -9.13 10.81 1.25
CA MET A 77 -8.70 11.01 -0.13
C MET A 77 -7.59 10.03 -0.48
N ALA A 78 -7.47 9.66 -1.75
CA ALA A 78 -6.32 8.83 -2.18
C ALA A 78 -4.99 9.53 -1.85
N HIS A 79 -4.94 10.85 -2.05
CA HIS A 79 -3.77 11.68 -1.78
C HIS A 79 -3.39 11.76 -0.30
N SER A 80 -4.36 11.64 0.64
CA SER A 80 -4.06 11.71 2.07
C SER A 80 -3.12 10.58 2.52
N THR A 81 -3.07 9.47 1.79
CA THR A 81 -2.09 8.40 2.02
C THR A 81 -0.65 8.91 1.97
N ARG A 82 -0.32 9.82 1.03
CA ARG A 82 1.02 10.41 0.92
C ARG A 82 1.31 11.33 2.11
N SER A 83 0.37 12.23 2.44
CA SER A 83 0.51 13.14 3.58
C SER A 83 0.69 12.37 4.89
N MET A 84 -0.08 11.30 5.11
CA MET A 84 0.05 10.44 6.28
C MET A 84 1.39 9.73 6.35
N ALA A 85 1.92 9.24 5.21
CA ALA A 85 3.23 8.62 5.17
C ALA A 85 4.35 9.61 5.54
N ILE A 86 4.27 10.84 5.03
CA ILE A 86 5.20 11.92 5.37
C ILE A 86 5.11 12.27 6.85
N SER A 87 3.90 12.49 7.38
CA SER A 87 3.70 12.80 8.80
C SER A 87 4.18 11.67 9.71
N ALA A 88 3.98 10.41 9.32
CA ALA A 88 4.49 9.27 10.06
C ALA A 88 6.02 9.21 10.04
N ALA A 89 6.66 9.41 8.88
CA ALA A 89 8.12 9.45 8.78
C ALA A 89 8.72 10.58 9.63
N TRP A 90 8.09 11.77 9.60
CA TRP A 90 8.46 12.88 10.47
C TRP A 90 8.31 12.55 11.96
N ALA A 91 7.17 11.97 12.36
CA ALA A 91 6.94 11.57 13.76
C ALA A 91 7.91 10.48 14.24
N MET A 92 8.38 9.63 13.32
CA MET A 92 9.42 8.62 13.57
C MET A 92 10.85 9.18 13.50
N GLN A 93 11.01 10.51 13.37
CA GLN A 93 12.31 11.20 13.29
C GLN A 93 13.19 10.68 12.15
N ALA A 94 12.58 10.30 11.03
CA ALA A 94 13.34 9.99 9.82
C ALA A 94 14.12 11.23 9.35
N PRO A 95 15.32 11.07 8.78
CA PRO A 95 16.08 12.19 8.23
C PRO A 95 15.26 12.98 7.22
N VAL A 96 15.33 14.31 7.25
CA VAL A 96 14.56 15.17 6.32
C VAL A 96 14.88 14.87 4.85
N ALA A 97 16.14 14.50 4.57
CA ALA A 97 16.59 14.09 3.24
C ALA A 97 15.92 12.79 2.74
N ASP A 98 15.34 11.98 3.64
CA ASP A 98 14.65 10.73 3.31
C ASP A 98 13.11 10.92 3.21
N ILE A 99 12.58 12.10 3.55
CA ILE A 99 11.14 12.41 3.54
C ILE A 99 10.69 13.14 2.26
N TYR A 100 11.59 13.92 1.64
CA TYR A 100 11.33 14.76 0.45
C TYR A 100 12.11 14.29 -0.77
#